data_AF-A0A7S1DK76-F1
#
_entry.id   AF-A0A7S1DK76-F1
#
_cell.length_a   1.000
_cell.length_b   1.000
_cell.length_c   1.000
_cell.angle_alpha   90.00
_cell.angle_beta   90.00
_cell.angle_gamma   90.00
#
_symmetry.space_group_name_H-M   'P 1'
#
loop_
_entity.id
_entity.type
_entity.pdbx_description
1 polymer ?
#
loop_
_entity_poly.entity_id
_entity_poly.type
_entity_poly.pdbx_seq_one_letter_code
_entity_poly.pdbx_strand_id
1 'polypeptide(L)'
;AGEAEGGCAEERAVAEAVSRHLLRQGAGVLSRLRKHSDAWPFDAPVDPVAHECRDYYTIVTSPMDLGTVSSKLASGQYPSFWHFVSDVQTTFDNAMLYNPPTHPIHKKASRLASLFRERASRLLSPVANTLSGYAADPWPVACAHVLRSLLLREGSWPFLEPVDAHALGIPDYHEVIKRPMDLGTVARTLQEGRYPHAGEMAFEVRLVVENAMMYNPAGHEVHRLAKRLGEAFDQQWGEVCRVLDA
;
A
#
# COMPACT_ATOMS: atom_id res chain seq x y z
N ALA A 1 -7.25 -28.46 -21.37
CA ALA A 1 -7.86 -27.11 -21.42
C ALA A 1 -8.75 -26.81 -20.20
N GLY A 2 -9.38 -27.80 -19.55
CA GLY A 2 -10.26 -27.55 -18.38
C GLY A 2 -9.58 -27.50 -17.00
N GLU A 3 -8.31 -27.91 -16.86
CA GLU A 3 -7.63 -27.96 -15.54
C GLU A 3 -7.00 -26.62 -15.13
N ALA A 4 -6.58 -25.79 -16.08
CA ALA A 4 -5.93 -24.50 -15.80
C ALA A 4 -6.93 -23.41 -15.35
N GLU A 5 -8.19 -23.47 -15.81
CA GLU A 5 -9.25 -22.53 -15.37
C GLU A 5 -9.79 -22.87 -13.97
N GLY A 6 -9.73 -24.15 -13.57
CA GLY A 6 -10.18 -24.62 -12.25
C GLY A 6 -9.27 -24.18 -11.10
N GLY A 7 -7.95 -24.23 -11.29
CA GLY A 7 -6.99 -23.75 -10.29
C GLY A 7 -7.19 -22.27 -9.98
N CYS A 8 -7.21 -21.43 -11.01
CA CYS A 8 -7.29 -19.97 -10.89
C CYS A 8 -8.49 -19.47 -10.04
N ALA A 9 -9.62 -20.18 -10.10
CA ALA A 9 -10.79 -19.85 -9.29
C ALA A 9 -10.61 -20.19 -7.79
N GLU A 10 -9.94 -21.31 -7.49
CA GLU A 10 -9.64 -21.74 -6.14
C GLU A 10 -8.58 -20.84 -5.49
N GLU A 11 -7.47 -20.54 -6.19
CA GLU A 11 -6.45 -19.61 -5.68
C GLU A 11 -7.03 -18.22 -5.40
N ARG A 12 -7.93 -17.73 -6.27
CA ARG A 12 -8.65 -16.48 -6.06
C ARG A 12 -9.54 -16.53 -4.82
N ALA A 13 -10.30 -17.60 -4.63
CA ALA A 13 -11.16 -17.75 -3.44
C ALA A 13 -10.35 -17.77 -2.14
N VAL A 14 -9.16 -18.41 -2.16
CA VAL A 14 -8.21 -18.40 -1.06
C VAL A 14 -7.67 -17.00 -0.80
N ALA A 15 -7.21 -16.27 -1.83
CA ALA A 15 -6.72 -14.90 -1.72
C ALA A 15 -7.77 -13.96 -1.10
N GLU A 16 -9.03 -14.08 -1.54
CA GLU A 16 -10.14 -13.32 -0.96
C GLU A 16 -10.41 -13.70 0.50
N ALA A 17 -10.34 -14.99 0.85
CA ALA A 17 -10.52 -15.44 2.22
C ALA A 17 -9.42 -14.92 3.16
N VAL A 18 -8.16 -14.93 2.68
CA VAL A 18 -7.01 -14.34 3.37
C VAL A 18 -7.23 -12.84 3.57
N SER A 19 -7.61 -12.12 2.52
CA SER A 19 -7.92 -10.69 2.58
C SER A 19 -9.00 -10.38 3.62
N ARG A 20 -10.11 -11.13 3.62
CA ARG A 20 -11.19 -11.00 4.63
C ARG A 20 -10.71 -11.31 6.05
N HIS A 21 -9.82 -12.28 6.23
CA HIS A 21 -9.21 -12.58 7.53
C HIS A 21 -8.34 -11.41 8.01
N LEU A 22 -7.47 -10.89 7.14
CA LEU A 22 -6.60 -9.76 7.44
C LEU A 22 -7.38 -8.48 7.75
N LEU A 23 -8.46 -8.18 7.01
CA LEU A 23 -9.35 -7.04 7.31
C LEU A 23 -9.98 -7.15 8.71
N ARG A 24 -10.45 -8.36 9.09
CA ARG A 24 -10.98 -8.61 10.44
C ARG A 24 -9.92 -8.40 11.52
N GLN A 25 -8.70 -8.86 11.31
CA GLN A 25 -7.60 -8.61 12.25
C GLN A 25 -7.16 -7.13 12.26
N GLY A 26 -7.19 -6.48 11.10
CA GLY A 26 -6.90 -5.07 10.90
C GLY A 26 -7.82 -4.16 11.72
N ALA A 27 -9.09 -4.53 11.91
CA ALA A 27 -10.01 -3.82 12.80
C ALA A 27 -9.48 -3.68 14.23
N GLY A 28 -8.82 -4.73 14.75
CA GLY A 28 -8.18 -4.70 16.07
C GLY A 28 -6.91 -3.84 16.11
N VAL A 29 -6.21 -3.67 14.99
CA VAL A 29 -5.08 -2.73 14.88
C VAL A 29 -5.61 -1.30 14.85
N LEU A 30 -6.58 -1.01 13.99
CA LEU A 30 -7.23 0.29 13.86
C LEU A 30 -7.81 0.77 15.20
N SER A 31 -8.53 -0.11 15.91
CA SER A 31 -9.10 0.23 17.23
C SER A 31 -8.04 0.67 18.23
N ARG A 32 -6.85 0.04 18.22
CA ARG A 32 -5.74 0.43 19.10
C ARG A 32 -5.10 1.75 18.67
N LEU A 33 -4.97 2.00 17.36
CA LEU A 33 -4.50 3.28 16.85
C LEU A 33 -5.41 4.41 17.31
N ARG A 34 -6.73 4.30 17.09
CA ARG A 34 -7.72 5.32 17.47
C ARG A 34 -7.77 5.61 18.97
N LYS A 35 -7.44 4.62 19.82
CA LYS A 35 -7.38 4.76 21.28
C LYS A 35 -6.03 5.29 21.79
N HIS A 36 -5.03 5.45 20.93
CA HIS A 36 -3.72 5.95 21.32
C HIS A 36 -3.82 7.43 21.74
N SER A 37 -3.02 7.86 22.72
CA SER A 37 -3.04 9.25 23.23
C SER A 37 -2.68 10.30 22.18
N ASP A 38 -2.02 9.89 21.11
CA ASP A 38 -1.66 10.75 19.98
C ASP A 38 -2.69 10.77 18.85
N ALA A 39 -3.77 10.00 18.93
CA ALA A 39 -4.66 9.74 17.79
C ALA A 39 -5.71 10.83 17.54
N TRP A 40 -5.98 11.68 18.54
CA TRP A 40 -7.05 12.68 18.48
C TRP A 40 -7.04 13.58 17.23
N PRO A 41 -5.89 14.01 16.65
CA PRO A 41 -5.90 14.86 15.44
C PRO A 41 -6.29 14.10 14.17
N PHE A 42 -6.32 12.77 14.23
CA PHE A 42 -6.47 11.89 13.07
C PHE A 42 -7.79 11.11 13.12
N ASP A 43 -8.66 11.35 14.09
CA ASP A 43 -9.89 10.57 14.29
C ASP A 43 -11.10 11.09 13.50
N ALA A 44 -10.99 12.32 12.97
CA ALA A 44 -12.02 12.98 12.19
C ALA A 44 -11.37 13.75 11.02
N PRO A 45 -12.14 14.05 9.95
CA PRO A 45 -11.67 14.90 8.87
C PRO A 45 -11.15 16.25 9.41
N VAL A 46 -10.09 16.76 8.78
CA VAL A 46 -9.57 18.10 9.08
C VAL A 46 -10.63 19.14 8.73
N ASP A 47 -10.95 20.03 9.67
CA ASP A 47 -11.76 21.23 9.41
C ASP A 47 -10.82 22.43 9.16
N PRO A 48 -10.66 22.89 7.90
CA PRO A 48 -9.73 23.98 7.56
C PRO A 48 -10.05 25.30 8.25
N VAL A 49 -11.31 25.54 8.60
CA VAL A 49 -11.74 26.78 9.25
C VAL A 49 -11.50 26.68 10.75
N ALA A 50 -11.97 25.61 11.39
CA ALA A 50 -11.85 25.44 12.83
C ALA A 50 -10.40 25.22 13.29
N HIS A 51 -9.56 24.61 12.46
CA HIS A 51 -8.14 24.38 12.75
C HIS A 51 -7.21 25.48 12.19
N GLU A 52 -7.77 26.54 11.61
CA GLU A 52 -7.02 27.66 11.01
C GLU A 52 -6.03 27.25 9.90
N CYS A 53 -6.29 26.13 9.21
CA CYS A 53 -5.50 25.58 8.11
C CYS A 53 -6.22 25.69 6.76
N ARG A 54 -6.56 26.92 6.35
CA ARG A 54 -7.42 27.18 5.18
C ARG A 54 -6.88 26.64 3.85
N ASP A 55 -5.58 26.41 3.75
CA ASP A 55 -4.89 25.86 2.58
C ASP A 55 -4.78 24.32 2.61
N TYR A 56 -5.32 23.64 3.63
CA TYR A 56 -5.17 22.20 3.82
C TYR A 56 -5.55 21.41 2.57
N TYR A 57 -6.74 21.62 2.01
CA TYR A 57 -7.21 20.91 0.81
C TYR A 57 -6.57 21.40 -0.50
N THR A 58 -5.74 22.45 -0.45
CA THR A 58 -4.90 22.83 -1.59
C THR A 58 -3.61 22.01 -1.62
N ILE A 59 -3.13 21.58 -0.45
CA ILE A 59 -1.90 20.79 -0.30
C ILE A 59 -2.21 19.28 -0.26
N VAL A 60 -3.24 18.89 0.50
CA VAL A 60 -3.68 17.51 0.68
C VAL A 60 -4.81 17.20 -0.30
N THR A 61 -4.49 16.45 -1.35
CA THR A 61 -5.41 16.11 -2.45
C THR A 61 -6.26 14.87 -2.17
N SER A 62 -5.84 14.02 -1.22
CA SER A 62 -6.52 12.76 -0.89
C SER A 62 -6.76 12.69 0.62
N PRO A 63 -7.68 13.51 1.17
CA PRO A 63 -7.90 13.56 2.62
C PRO A 63 -8.40 12.23 3.17
N MET A 64 -7.89 11.83 4.33
CA MET A 64 -8.26 10.61 5.03
C MET A 64 -8.06 10.77 6.53
N ASP A 65 -8.88 10.06 7.31
CA ASP A 65 -8.84 10.03 8.77
C ASP A 65 -9.27 8.66 9.30
N LEU A 66 -8.85 8.32 10.53
CA LEU A 66 -9.09 7.01 11.14
C LEU A 66 -10.58 6.74 11.42
N GLY A 67 -11.40 7.79 11.59
CA GLY A 67 -12.85 7.66 11.74
C GLY A 67 -13.51 7.22 10.43
N THR A 68 -13.12 7.84 9.32
CA THR A 68 -13.51 7.44 7.96
C THR A 68 -13.01 6.03 7.64
N VAL A 69 -11.73 5.72 7.93
CA VAL A 69 -11.20 4.35 7.76
C VAL A 69 -12.02 3.33 8.54
N SER A 70 -12.37 3.65 9.79
CA SER A 70 -13.19 2.79 10.65
C SER A 70 -14.58 2.57 10.08
N SER A 71 -15.18 3.60 9.49
CA SER A 71 -16.51 3.55 8.89
C SER A 71 -16.51 2.73 7.61
N LYS A 72 -15.50 2.92 6.74
CA LYS A 72 -15.27 2.11 5.54
C LYS A 72 -15.06 0.63 5.88
N LEU A 73 -14.26 0.34 6.91
CA LEU A 73 -14.03 -1.04 7.35
C LEU A 73 -15.30 -1.70 7.88
N ALA A 74 -16.07 -0.99 8.72
CA ALA A 74 -17.30 -1.52 9.30
C ALA A 74 -18.40 -1.76 8.27
N SER A 75 -18.44 -0.96 7.20
CA SER A 75 -19.40 -1.10 6.09
C SER A 75 -18.92 -2.01 4.96
N GLY A 76 -17.75 -2.63 5.09
CA GLY A 76 -17.23 -3.55 4.08
C GLY A 76 -16.80 -2.89 2.77
N GLN A 77 -16.46 -1.59 2.80
CA GLN A 77 -16.07 -0.82 1.62
C GLN A 77 -14.66 -1.10 1.10
N TYR A 78 -13.87 -1.94 1.79
CA TYR A 78 -12.52 -2.31 1.34
C TYR A 78 -12.57 -3.60 0.51
N PRO A 79 -12.27 -3.55 -0.80
CA PRO A 79 -12.17 -4.73 -1.65
C PRO A 79 -11.03 -5.66 -1.23
N SER A 80 -9.94 -5.09 -0.70
CA SER A 80 -8.80 -5.86 -0.21
C SER A 80 -8.19 -5.27 1.06
N PHE A 81 -7.40 -6.08 1.76
CA PHE A 81 -6.58 -5.60 2.87
C PHE A 81 -5.64 -4.45 2.49
N TRP A 82 -5.19 -4.40 1.23
CA TRP A 82 -4.28 -3.35 0.76
C TRP A 82 -4.96 -1.99 0.63
N HIS A 83 -6.24 -1.93 0.26
CA HIS A 83 -7.00 -0.67 0.30
C HIS A 83 -7.14 -0.14 1.73
N PHE A 84 -7.34 -1.04 2.69
CA PHE A 84 -7.34 -0.66 4.12
C PHE A 84 -5.97 -0.14 4.57
N VAL A 85 -4.88 -0.79 4.17
CA VAL A 85 -3.52 -0.32 4.47
C VAL A 85 -3.26 1.05 3.85
N SER A 86 -3.70 1.25 2.61
CA SER A 86 -3.54 2.50 1.87
C SER A 86 -4.19 3.68 2.59
N ASP A 87 -5.45 3.55 3.00
CA ASP A 87 -6.16 4.61 3.70
C ASP A 87 -5.55 4.93 5.09
N VAL A 88 -5.11 3.91 5.83
CA VAL A 88 -4.45 4.14 7.13
C VAL A 88 -3.11 4.86 6.93
N GLN A 89 -2.31 4.50 5.93
CA GLN A 89 -1.05 5.20 5.65
C GLN A 89 -1.30 6.64 5.19
N THR A 90 -2.24 6.84 4.27
CA THR A 90 -2.65 8.15 3.75
C THR A 90 -3.04 9.12 4.87
N THR A 91 -3.72 8.63 5.92
CA THR A 91 -4.06 9.44 7.10
C THR A 91 -2.82 10.10 7.73
N PHE A 92 -1.74 9.34 7.90
CA PHE A 92 -0.52 9.84 8.54
C PHE A 92 0.41 10.54 7.56
N ASP A 93 0.47 10.08 6.31
CA ASP A 93 1.31 10.68 5.29
C ASP A 93 0.82 12.07 4.89
N ASN A 94 -0.50 12.30 4.80
CA ASN A 94 -1.07 13.63 4.64
C ASN A 94 -0.69 14.57 5.78
N ALA A 95 -0.73 14.08 7.02
CA ALA A 95 -0.34 14.87 8.16
C ALA A 95 1.16 15.21 8.12
N MET A 96 2.01 14.29 7.68
CA MET A 96 3.45 14.54 7.53
C MET A 96 3.81 15.42 6.33
N LEU A 97 2.99 15.41 5.28
CA LEU A 97 3.08 16.29 4.12
C LEU A 97 2.73 17.74 4.49
N TYR A 98 1.58 17.94 5.14
CA TYR A 98 1.10 19.27 5.49
C TYR A 98 1.91 19.90 6.63
N ASN A 99 2.30 19.10 7.62
CA ASN A 99 2.99 19.61 8.81
C ASN A 99 4.50 19.40 8.71
N PRO A 100 5.33 20.43 8.99
CA PRO A 100 6.78 20.26 8.93
C PRO A 100 7.29 19.27 10.00
N PRO A 101 8.46 18.63 9.82
CA PRO A 101 8.97 17.61 10.75
C PRO A 101 9.12 18.05 12.21
N THR A 102 9.28 19.35 12.44
CA THR A 102 9.37 19.93 13.79
C THR A 102 8.01 20.00 14.50
N HIS A 103 6.91 20.01 13.76
CA HIS A 103 5.56 20.19 14.26
C HIS A 103 5.10 18.99 15.11
N PRO A 104 4.38 19.22 16.23
CA PRO A 104 3.89 18.13 17.08
C PRO A 104 2.99 17.12 16.35
N ILE A 105 2.14 17.57 15.42
CA ILE A 105 1.25 16.69 14.65
C ILE A 105 2.04 15.77 13.72
N HIS A 106 3.10 16.27 13.07
CA HIS A 106 3.99 15.45 12.26
C HIS A 106 4.61 14.33 13.10
N LYS A 107 5.14 14.65 14.29
CA LYS A 107 5.75 13.67 15.19
C LYS A 107 4.76 12.60 15.67
N LYS A 108 3.50 13.00 15.93
CA LYS A 108 2.41 12.08 16.28
C LYS A 108 2.06 11.15 15.12
N ALA A 109 1.92 11.70 13.92
CA ALA A 109 1.64 10.95 12.70
C ALA A 109 2.74 9.92 12.43
N SER A 110 4.01 10.33 12.45
CA SER A 110 5.16 9.45 12.27
C SER A 110 5.17 8.27 13.27
N ARG A 111 4.87 8.55 14.56
CA ARG A 111 4.78 7.53 15.59
C ARG A 111 3.67 6.51 15.33
N LEU A 112 2.47 6.98 15.00
CA LEU A 112 1.32 6.12 14.73
C LEU A 112 1.48 5.34 13.42
N ALA A 113 2.06 5.95 12.38
CA ALA A 113 2.41 5.29 11.14
C ALA A 113 3.40 4.14 11.39
N SER A 114 4.45 4.38 12.20
CA SER A 114 5.40 3.34 12.59
C SER A 114 4.73 2.19 13.35
N LEU A 115 3.89 2.51 14.34
CA LEU A 115 3.12 1.51 15.09
C LEU A 115 2.19 0.70 14.17
N PHE A 116 1.52 1.36 13.22
CA PHE A 116 0.67 0.69 12.25
C PHE A 116 1.47 -0.29 11.38
N ARG A 117 2.58 0.16 10.78
CA ARG A 117 3.45 -0.66 9.93
C ARG A 117 3.98 -1.90 10.68
N GLU A 118 4.43 -1.73 11.92
CA GLU A 118 4.88 -2.83 12.78
C GLU A 118 3.77 -3.87 12.98
N ARG A 119 2.54 -3.42 13.29
CA ARG A 119 1.41 -4.32 13.53
C ARG A 119 0.90 -4.97 12.25
N ALA A 120 0.81 -4.22 11.15
CA ALA A 120 0.42 -4.75 9.84
C ALA A 120 1.40 -5.82 9.35
N SER A 121 2.71 -5.61 9.52
CA SER A 121 3.74 -6.60 9.20
C SER A 121 3.53 -7.92 9.96
N ARG A 122 3.17 -7.86 11.25
CA ARG A 122 2.83 -9.04 12.06
C ARG A 122 1.55 -9.76 11.61
N LEU A 123 0.58 -9.06 11.03
CA LEU A 123 -0.61 -9.70 10.45
C LEU A 123 -0.25 -10.47 9.17
N LEU A 124 0.71 -9.95 8.41
CA LEU A 124 1.14 -10.53 7.14
C LEU A 124 2.17 -11.66 7.29
N SER A 125 2.81 -11.81 8.46
CA SER A 125 3.83 -12.85 8.66
C SER A 125 3.30 -14.28 8.62
N PRO A 126 2.14 -14.64 9.24
CA PRO A 126 1.62 -15.99 9.17
C PRO A 126 1.13 -16.35 7.77
N VAL A 127 0.60 -15.37 7.03
CA VAL A 127 0.15 -15.54 5.64
C VAL A 127 1.31 -15.97 4.74
N ALA A 128 2.46 -15.29 4.85
CA ALA A 128 3.66 -15.68 4.10
C ALA A 128 4.12 -17.11 4.43
N ASN A 129 3.99 -17.53 5.70
CA ASN A 129 4.36 -18.87 6.13
C ASN A 129 3.37 -19.95 5.64
N THR A 130 2.07 -19.64 5.58
CA THR A 130 1.08 -20.55 5.01
C THR A 130 1.31 -20.74 3.51
N LEU A 131 1.61 -19.67 2.77
CA LEU A 131 2.00 -19.78 1.35
C LEU A 131 3.27 -20.64 1.16
N SER A 132 4.21 -20.56 2.11
CA SER A 132 5.43 -21.38 2.11
C SER A 132 5.20 -22.88 2.37
N GLY A 133 4.08 -23.26 3.00
CA GLY A 133 3.78 -24.67 3.29
C GLY A 133 3.18 -25.44 2.11
N TYR A 134 2.70 -24.73 1.09
CA TYR A 134 2.03 -25.32 -0.08
C TYR A 134 2.78 -25.09 -1.40
N ALA A 135 3.68 -24.11 -1.47
CA ALA A 135 4.41 -23.81 -2.71
C ALA A 135 5.59 -24.78 -2.91
N ALA A 136 5.56 -25.55 -4.00
CA ALA A 136 6.72 -26.32 -4.48
C ALA A 136 7.89 -25.40 -4.88
N ASP A 137 7.58 -24.15 -5.24
CA ASP A 137 8.55 -23.14 -5.66
C ASP A 137 8.81 -22.10 -4.56
N PRO A 138 10.08 -21.73 -4.30
CA PRO A 138 10.44 -20.75 -3.27
C PRO A 138 10.14 -19.29 -3.65
N TRP A 139 9.95 -19.00 -4.95
CA TRP A 139 9.86 -17.63 -5.46
C TRP A 139 8.62 -16.84 -5.01
N PRO A 140 7.40 -17.41 -4.87
CA PRO A 140 6.23 -16.63 -4.45
C PRO A 140 6.40 -16.10 -3.03
N VAL A 141 7.04 -16.87 -2.15
CA VAL A 141 7.32 -16.46 -0.75
C VAL A 141 8.35 -15.34 -0.73
N ALA A 142 9.43 -15.48 -1.51
CA ALA A 142 10.44 -14.43 -1.65
C ALA A 142 9.83 -13.13 -2.21
N CYS A 143 9.00 -13.24 -3.24
CA CYS A 143 8.26 -12.12 -3.83
C CYS A 143 7.31 -11.47 -2.82
N ALA A 144 6.56 -12.26 -2.05
CA ALA A 144 5.65 -11.75 -1.04
C ALA A 144 6.40 -11.00 0.07
N HIS A 145 7.60 -11.45 0.43
CA HIS A 145 8.46 -10.75 1.39
C HIS A 145 8.88 -9.37 0.87
N VAL A 146 9.41 -9.31 -0.35
CA VAL A 146 9.83 -8.06 -0.99
C VAL A 146 8.65 -7.12 -1.12
N LEU A 147 7.53 -7.60 -1.66
CA LEU A 147 6.35 -6.77 -1.90
C LEU A 147 5.74 -6.23 -0.61
N ARG A 148 5.70 -7.03 0.46
CA ARG A 148 5.29 -6.57 1.79
C ARG A 148 6.17 -5.42 2.29
N SER A 149 7.48 -5.49 2.07
CA SER A 149 8.40 -4.45 2.51
C SER A 149 8.15 -3.12 1.78
N LEU A 150 7.79 -3.18 0.50
CA LEU A 150 7.43 -2.02 -0.32
C LEU A 150 6.08 -1.43 0.10
N LEU A 151 5.05 -2.26 0.25
CA LEU A 151 3.70 -1.84 0.63
C LEU A 151 3.67 -1.15 1.99
N LEU A 152 4.49 -1.62 2.94
CA LEU A 152 4.61 -1.06 4.28
C LEU A 152 5.75 -0.06 4.42
N ARG A 153 6.37 0.41 3.33
CA ARG A 153 7.44 1.40 3.39
C ARG A 153 6.88 2.79 3.73
N GLU A 154 7.65 3.61 4.42
CA GLU A 154 7.31 5.02 4.57
C GLU A 154 7.32 5.73 3.20
N GLY A 155 6.24 6.46 2.90
CA GLY A 155 6.10 7.16 1.63
C GLY A 155 5.71 6.26 0.45
N SER A 156 5.22 5.04 0.69
CA SER A 156 4.69 4.19 -0.38
C SER A 156 3.27 4.56 -0.82
N TRP A 157 2.56 5.41 -0.06
CA TRP A 157 1.16 5.76 -0.28
C TRP A 157 0.77 6.12 -1.72
N PRO A 158 1.57 6.82 -2.56
CA PRO A 158 1.15 7.15 -3.92
C PRO A 158 1.09 5.92 -4.85
N PHE A 159 1.64 4.78 -4.40
CA PHE A 159 1.85 3.59 -5.22
C PHE A 159 0.99 2.41 -4.76
N LEU A 160 0.16 2.57 -3.73
CA LEU A 160 -0.58 1.46 -3.13
C LEU A 160 -1.85 1.09 -3.87
N GLU A 161 -2.44 2.05 -4.59
CA GLU A 161 -3.70 1.89 -5.31
C GLU A 161 -3.61 2.50 -6.71
N PRO A 162 -4.49 2.11 -7.65
CA PRO A 162 -4.55 2.73 -8.97
C PRO A 162 -4.72 4.25 -8.89
N VAL A 163 -4.02 4.97 -9.77
CA VAL A 163 -4.14 6.43 -9.86
C VAL A 163 -5.56 6.80 -10.30
N ASP A 164 -6.29 7.50 -9.42
CA ASP A 164 -7.56 8.15 -9.75
C ASP A 164 -7.30 9.54 -10.34
N ALA A 165 -7.18 9.58 -11.67
CA ALA A 165 -6.82 10.79 -12.40
C ALA A 165 -7.83 11.94 -12.20
N HIS A 166 -9.12 11.60 -12.04
CA HIS A 166 -10.17 12.58 -11.81
C HIS A 166 -10.07 13.16 -10.40
N ALA A 167 -9.95 12.30 -9.38
CA ALA A 167 -9.84 12.75 -7.98
C ALA A 167 -8.59 13.62 -7.74
N LEU A 168 -7.51 13.34 -8.47
CA LEU A 168 -6.25 14.08 -8.38
C LEU A 168 -6.18 15.31 -9.30
N GLY A 169 -7.20 15.55 -10.14
CA GLY A 169 -7.22 16.69 -11.06
C GLY A 169 -6.16 16.63 -12.17
N ILE A 170 -5.77 15.43 -12.59
CA ILE A 170 -4.74 15.15 -13.59
C ILE A 170 -5.33 14.40 -14.81
N PRO A 171 -6.21 15.05 -15.60
CA PRO A 171 -7.01 14.36 -16.61
C PRO A 171 -6.20 13.73 -17.76
N ASP A 172 -4.96 14.18 -17.97
CA ASP A 172 -4.06 13.67 -19.01
C ASP A 172 -3.30 12.39 -18.59
N TYR A 173 -3.45 11.93 -17.34
CA TYR A 173 -2.66 10.81 -16.81
C TYR A 173 -2.75 9.55 -17.69
N HIS A 174 -3.95 9.15 -18.11
CA HIS A 174 -4.14 7.96 -18.95
C HIS A 174 -3.78 8.19 -20.43
N GLU A 175 -3.60 9.45 -20.84
CA GLU A 175 -3.03 9.77 -22.14
C GLU A 175 -1.51 9.62 -22.13
N VAL A 176 -0.85 9.97 -21.03
CA VAL A 176 0.61 9.82 -20.87
C VAL A 176 0.98 8.37 -20.52
N ILE A 177 0.35 7.81 -19.49
CA ILE A 177 0.66 6.49 -18.94
C ILE A 177 -0.21 5.41 -19.56
N LYS A 178 0.41 4.61 -20.43
CA LYS A 178 -0.28 3.59 -21.26
C LYS A 178 -0.58 2.29 -20.54
N ARG A 179 0.21 1.94 -19.52
CA ARG A 179 0.03 0.72 -18.71
C ARG A 179 0.04 1.10 -17.22
N PRO A 180 -1.03 1.68 -16.68
CA PRO A 180 -1.12 1.99 -15.25
C PRO A 180 -0.90 0.73 -14.41
N MET A 181 -0.20 0.88 -13.29
CA MET A 181 0.07 -0.19 -12.33
C MET A 181 0.29 0.38 -10.94
N ASP A 182 0.00 -0.42 -9.91
CA ASP A 182 0.16 -0.10 -8.50
C ASP A 182 0.54 -1.35 -7.69
N LEU A 183 1.16 -1.16 -6.52
CA LEU A 183 1.64 -2.24 -5.67
C LEU A 183 0.49 -3.10 -5.09
N GLY A 184 -0.70 -2.53 -4.86
CA GLY A 184 -1.86 -3.26 -4.35
C GLY A 184 -2.39 -4.26 -5.39
N THR A 185 -2.39 -3.88 -6.66
CA THR A 185 -2.70 -4.75 -7.80
C THR A 185 -1.64 -5.82 -7.98
N VAL A 186 -0.35 -5.48 -7.94
CA VAL A 186 0.75 -6.47 -7.95
C VAL A 186 0.57 -7.49 -6.83
N ALA A 187 0.21 -7.03 -5.62
CA ALA A 187 0.04 -7.89 -4.46
C ALA A 187 -1.14 -8.84 -4.58
N ARG A 188 -2.27 -8.36 -5.11
CA ARG A 188 -3.41 -9.22 -5.41
C ARG A 188 -3.06 -10.24 -6.49
N THR A 189 -2.40 -9.83 -7.57
CA THR A 189 -1.96 -10.75 -8.64
C THR A 189 -1.06 -11.85 -8.11
N LEU A 190 -0.13 -11.53 -7.20
CA LEU A 190 0.72 -12.53 -6.55
C LEU A 190 -0.08 -13.46 -5.63
N GLN A 191 -1.01 -12.93 -4.83
CA GLN A 191 -1.84 -13.71 -3.91
C GLN A 191 -2.79 -14.65 -4.63
N GLU A 192 -3.28 -14.27 -5.81
CA GLU A 192 -4.16 -15.06 -6.67
C GLU A 192 -3.38 -16.07 -7.54
N GLY A 193 -2.05 -16.18 -7.39
CA GLY A 193 -1.24 -17.15 -8.13
C GLY A 193 -1.14 -16.86 -9.64
N ARG A 194 -1.45 -15.63 -10.07
CA ARG A 194 -1.58 -15.29 -11.51
C ARG A 194 -0.26 -14.98 -12.21
N TYR A 195 0.86 -14.90 -11.48
CA TYR A 195 2.17 -14.75 -12.09
C TYR A 195 2.77 -16.12 -12.46
N PRO A 196 3.20 -16.33 -13.72
CA PRO A 196 3.83 -17.58 -14.13
C PRO A 196 5.21 -17.77 -13.51
N HIS A 197 5.93 -16.68 -13.23
CA HIS A 197 7.24 -16.70 -12.56
C HIS A 197 7.56 -15.35 -11.93
N ALA A 198 8.56 -15.36 -11.03
CA ALA A 198 9.02 -14.20 -10.27
C ALA A 198 9.35 -12.96 -11.13
N GLY A 199 9.89 -13.19 -12.34
CA GLY A 199 10.25 -12.12 -13.28
C GLY A 199 9.08 -11.23 -13.72
N GLU A 200 7.86 -11.77 -13.85
CA GLU A 200 6.69 -10.97 -14.24
C GLU A 200 6.27 -10.02 -13.12
N MET A 201 6.29 -10.50 -11.87
CA MET A 201 6.03 -9.65 -10.71
C MET A 201 7.06 -8.51 -10.63
N ALA A 202 8.33 -8.84 -10.81
CA ALA A 202 9.40 -7.84 -10.78
C ALA A 202 9.26 -6.80 -11.90
N PHE A 203 8.82 -7.22 -13.09
CA PHE A 203 8.50 -6.30 -14.18
C PHE A 203 7.38 -5.33 -13.79
N GLU A 204 6.26 -5.83 -13.22
CA GLU A 204 5.16 -4.95 -12.82
C GLU A 204 5.53 -4.00 -11.68
N VAL A 205 6.37 -4.41 -10.72
CA VAL A 205 6.89 -3.49 -9.68
C VAL A 205 7.75 -2.38 -10.29
N ARG A 206 8.62 -2.69 -11.26
CA ARG A 206 9.40 -1.66 -11.97
C ARG A 206 8.51 -0.73 -12.77
N LEU A 207 7.45 -1.25 -13.38
CA LEU A 207 6.46 -0.46 -14.10
C LEU A 207 5.77 0.58 -13.20
N VAL A 208 5.46 0.25 -11.93
CA VAL A 208 4.96 1.23 -10.95
C VAL A 208 5.92 2.42 -10.81
N VAL A 209 7.22 2.14 -10.65
CA VAL A 209 8.27 3.15 -10.47
C VAL A 209 8.46 3.98 -11.75
N GLU A 210 8.55 3.31 -12.89
CA GLU A 210 8.76 3.94 -14.19
C GLU A 210 7.59 4.85 -14.58
N ASN A 211 6.34 4.40 -14.40
CA ASN A 211 5.16 5.21 -14.65
C ASN A 211 5.15 6.46 -13.78
N ALA A 212 5.43 6.31 -12.48
CA ALA A 212 5.48 7.43 -11.56
C ALA A 212 6.55 8.44 -11.96
N MET A 213 7.75 7.98 -12.34
CA MET A 213 8.85 8.86 -12.77
C MET A 213 8.65 9.46 -14.17
N MET A 214 7.87 8.80 -15.04
CA MET A 214 7.50 9.30 -16.35
C MET A 214 6.47 10.42 -16.26
N TYR A 215 5.43 10.25 -15.46
CA TYR A 215 4.38 11.25 -15.29
C TYR A 215 4.85 12.44 -14.45
N ASN A 216 5.59 12.17 -13.38
CA ASN A 216 6.04 13.21 -12.45
C ASN A 216 7.46 13.66 -12.81
N PRO A 217 7.70 14.95 -13.09
CA PRO A 217 9.03 15.44 -13.50
C PRO A 217 10.07 15.33 -12.38
N ALA A 218 11.34 15.36 -12.78
CA ALA A 218 12.47 15.37 -11.84
C ALA A 218 12.37 16.57 -10.88
N GLY A 219 12.31 16.29 -9.58
CA GLY A 219 12.11 17.30 -8.53
C GLY A 219 10.73 17.25 -7.87
N HIS A 220 9.73 16.65 -8.52
CA HIS A 220 8.43 16.36 -7.91
C HIS A 220 8.57 15.36 -6.75
N GLU A 221 7.76 15.47 -5.72
CA GLU A 221 7.84 14.60 -4.55
C GLU A 221 7.59 13.13 -4.88
N VAL A 222 6.54 12.85 -5.65
CA VAL A 222 6.20 11.48 -6.10
C VAL A 222 7.34 10.87 -6.93
N HIS A 223 8.04 11.67 -7.74
CA HIS A 223 9.22 11.20 -8.48
C HIS A 223 10.35 10.78 -7.53
N ARG A 224 10.63 11.56 -6.48
CA ARG A 224 11.65 11.23 -5.48
C ARG A 224 11.25 9.99 -4.66
N LEU A 225 9.97 9.85 -4.32
CA LEU A 225 9.42 8.68 -3.64
C LEU A 225 9.56 7.42 -4.51
N ALA A 226 9.21 7.50 -5.79
CA ALA A 226 9.32 6.40 -6.76
C ALA A 226 10.77 5.94 -6.90
N LYS A 227 11.72 6.87 -7.03
CA LYS A 227 13.15 6.53 -7.08
C LYS A 227 13.60 5.76 -5.84
N ARG A 228 13.24 6.22 -4.63
CA ARG A 228 13.58 5.52 -3.37
C ARG A 228 12.90 4.16 -3.24
N LEU A 229 11.69 4.00 -3.80
CA LEU A 229 10.98 2.73 -3.83
C LEU A 229 11.69 1.74 -4.76
N GLY A 230 12.09 2.19 -5.96
CA GLY A 230 12.85 1.39 -6.94
C GLY A 230 14.21 0.94 -6.41
N GLU A 231 14.98 1.83 -5.79
CA GLU A 231 16.26 1.48 -5.16
C GLU A 231 16.10 0.40 -4.06
N ALA A 232 15.06 0.53 -3.24
CA ALA A 232 14.76 -0.46 -2.20
C ALA A 232 14.31 -1.80 -2.80
N PHE A 233 13.54 -1.77 -3.88
CA PHE A 233 13.14 -2.97 -4.62
C PHE A 233 14.34 -3.68 -5.21
N ASP A 234 15.17 -2.99 -6.00
CA ASP A 234 16.31 -3.62 -6.68
C ASP A 234 17.34 -4.20 -5.69
N GLN A 235 17.53 -3.55 -4.53
CA GLN A 235 18.38 -4.09 -3.46
C GLN A 235 17.88 -5.46 -2.97
N GLN A 236 16.60 -5.58 -2.65
CA GLN A 236 16.01 -6.83 -2.15
C GLN A 236 15.83 -7.85 -3.27
N TRP A 237 15.50 -7.41 -4.48
CA TRP A 237 15.35 -8.28 -5.64
C TRP A 237 16.67 -8.95 -6.00
N GLY A 238 17.80 -8.25 -5.88
CA GLY A 238 19.13 -8.84 -6.05
C GLY A 238 19.45 -9.95 -5.04
N GLU A 239 18.83 -9.95 -3.85
CA GLU A 239 18.90 -11.06 -2.90
C GLU A 239 18.01 -12.23 -3.34
N VAL A 240 16.79 -11.94 -3.85
CA VAL A 240 15.88 -12.97 -4.39
C VAL A 240 16.52 -13.72 -5.54
N CYS A 241 17.09 -13.03 -6.55
CA CYS A 241 17.77 -13.69 -7.66
C CYS A 241 18.88 -14.64 -7.19
N ARG A 242 19.70 -14.20 -6.23
CA ARG A 242 20.77 -15.05 -5.66
C ARG A 242 20.26 -16.33 -4.99
N VAL A 243 19.06 -16.30 -4.40
CA VAL A 243 18.44 -17.47 -3.77
C VAL A 243 17.78 -18.38 -4.80
N LEU A 244 17.18 -17.81 -5.85
CA LEU A 244 16.50 -18.60 -6.89
C LEU A 244 17.47 -19.25 -7.88
N ASP A 245 18.65 -18.67 -8.06
CA ASP A 245 19.71 -19.19 -8.94
C ASP A 245 20.64 -20.22 -8.25
N ALA A 246 20.47 -20.46 -6.93
CA ALA A 246 21.30 -21.35 -6.11
C ALA A 246 20.67 -22.74 -5.92
#